data_AF-A0A1H4NSK4-F1
#
_entry.id   AF-A0A1H4NSK4-F1
#
_cell.length_a   1.000
_cell.length_b   1.000
_cell.length_c   1.000
_cell.angle_alpha   90.00
_cell.angle_beta   90.00
_cell.angle_gamma   90.00
#
_symmetry.space_group_name_H-M   'P 1'
#
loop_
_entity.id
_entity.type
_entity.pdbx_description
1 polymer ?
#
loop_
_entity_poly.entity_id
_entity_poly.type
_entity_poly.pdbx_seq_one_letter_code
_entity_poly.pdbx_strand_id
1 'polypeptide(L)'
;MFRCLSGDLRRSPISRIHAVSCATGAGPAPTAGTGPAYPSGWRGQEETRRPSIVNPVVNWFWKRRTPRRTLTLRTRGDQGTATRVDFAELAPELNRFLGQAAYLQLGYFETLTRLIRATPELSEKEALSRAAGAALTKHRAIVDVIAERGDDPTQLMLPFRENLDAFRRKTIGARPRETLLAVYITAGMLDDFYFALASSYGETGERVAAILSEDDARHEIVAIIQETIDGDGEWRSLLSMWARRLVGDTILVCRSALRQPELAAMSEDRVELVYTELMGAHARRMDAMGLAS
;
A
#
# COMPACT_ATOMS: atom_id res chain seq x y z
N MET A 1 -4.55 -53.08 15.08
CA MET A 1 -3.91 -53.95 16.08
C MET A 1 -3.60 -53.09 17.31
N PHE A 2 -4.22 -53.43 18.45
CA PHE A 2 -4.05 -52.98 19.84
C PHE A 2 -3.38 -51.64 20.20
N ARG A 3 -4.13 -50.82 20.96
CA ARG A 3 -3.65 -49.66 21.72
C ARG A 3 -3.85 -49.92 23.22
N CYS A 4 -2.79 -49.80 24.00
CA CYS A 4 -2.66 -49.74 25.46
C CYS A 4 -1.19 -49.35 25.70
N LEU A 5 -0.74 -48.45 26.58
CA LEU A 5 -1.20 -48.04 27.91
C LEU A 5 -0.39 -46.81 28.36
N SER A 6 -0.95 -46.06 29.33
CA SER A 6 -0.28 -45.30 30.41
C SER A 6 0.60 -44.09 30.00
N GLY A 7 0.43 -42.86 30.49
CA GLY A 7 -0.10 -42.38 31.78
C GLY A 7 1.07 -41.79 32.58
N ASP A 8 1.03 -40.50 32.95
CA ASP A 8 1.41 -40.09 34.31
C ASP A 8 0.99 -38.64 34.64
N LEU A 9 0.41 -38.48 35.82
CA LEU A 9 -0.03 -37.24 36.46
C LEU A 9 0.99 -36.85 37.52
N ARG A 10 1.57 -35.65 37.46
CA ARG A 10 2.15 -34.98 38.65
C ARG A 10 1.80 -33.49 38.69
N ARG A 11 1.38 -33.05 39.88
CA ARG A 11 0.87 -31.71 40.25
C ARG A 11 1.98 -30.80 40.79
N SER A 12 1.95 -29.52 40.37
CA SER A 12 2.09 -28.21 41.13
C SER A 12 3.34 -27.91 42.01
N PRO A 13 3.58 -26.67 42.54
CA PRO A 13 2.84 -25.37 42.47
C PRO A 13 3.66 -24.04 42.24
N ILE A 14 2.93 -22.98 41.82
CA ILE A 14 2.87 -21.54 42.24
C ILE A 14 4.14 -20.77 42.73
N SER A 15 4.38 -19.58 42.14
CA SER A 15 4.76 -18.25 42.74
C SER A 15 5.52 -17.40 41.70
N ARG A 16 5.47 -16.06 41.56
CA ARG A 16 4.99 -14.92 42.35
C ARG A 16 4.84 -13.70 41.41
N ILE A 17 3.82 -12.89 41.64
CA ILE A 17 3.58 -11.58 41.04
C ILE A 17 4.40 -10.53 41.81
N HIS A 18 5.12 -9.65 41.11
CA HIS A 18 5.64 -8.42 41.69
C HIS A 18 4.86 -7.22 41.14
N ALA A 19 4.02 -6.65 42.01
CA ALA A 19 3.53 -5.29 41.91
C ALA A 19 4.65 -4.33 42.34
N VAL A 20 4.85 -3.25 41.60
CA VAL A 20 5.64 -2.10 42.06
C VAL A 20 4.71 -0.90 42.14
N SER A 21 4.80 -0.27 43.31
CA SER A 21 3.94 0.75 43.89
C SER A 21 4.08 2.13 43.23
N CYS A 22 2.97 2.87 43.24
CA CYS A 22 2.91 4.31 43.15
C CYS A 22 3.85 4.98 44.17
N ALA A 23 4.50 6.07 43.73
CA ALA A 23 5.01 7.10 44.61
C ALA A 23 4.37 8.44 44.21
N THR A 24 3.47 8.89 45.07
CA THR A 24 2.93 10.24 45.20
C THR A 24 4.05 11.23 45.55
N GLY A 25 4.13 12.34 44.81
CA GLY A 25 4.91 13.52 45.19
C GLY A 25 4.11 14.77 44.83
N ALA A 26 3.69 15.51 45.86
CA ALA A 26 2.83 16.68 45.77
C ALA A 26 3.63 17.99 45.92
N GLY A 27 3.33 18.96 45.04
CA GLY A 27 3.36 20.41 45.24
C GLY A 27 4.70 21.16 45.03
N PRO A 28 4.68 22.50 44.83
CA PRO A 28 3.54 23.42 44.63
C PRO A 28 3.63 24.28 43.34
N ALA A 29 2.52 24.96 43.01
CA ALA A 29 2.41 26.10 42.09
C ALA A 29 1.95 27.34 42.89
N PRO A 30 1.71 28.52 42.29
CA PRO A 30 2.54 29.34 41.39
C PRO A 30 2.80 30.75 42.01
N THR A 31 3.75 31.51 41.47
CA THR A 31 3.85 32.96 41.76
C THR A 31 3.44 33.78 40.54
N ALA A 32 2.49 34.68 40.79
CA ALA A 32 1.93 35.66 39.87
C ALA A 32 2.95 36.70 39.39
N GLY A 33 2.73 37.28 38.21
CA GLY A 33 3.46 38.45 37.74
C GLY A 33 3.05 38.94 36.36
N THR A 34 2.03 39.81 36.33
CA THR A 34 1.88 40.99 35.44
C THR A 34 1.94 40.83 33.91
N GLY A 35 0.80 41.12 33.26
CA GLY A 35 0.67 41.34 31.82
C GLY A 35 1.15 42.74 31.35
N PRO A 36 0.60 43.27 30.24
CA PRO A 36 1.20 43.17 28.92
C PRO A 36 1.62 44.54 28.34
N ALA A 37 2.49 44.56 27.32
CA ALA A 37 2.75 45.75 26.53
C ALA A 37 3.00 45.40 25.04
N TYR A 38 2.01 45.68 24.20
CA TYR A 38 2.14 45.82 22.76
C TYR A 38 2.66 47.23 22.45
N PRO A 39 3.62 47.41 21.52
CA PRO A 39 3.79 48.68 20.84
C PRO A 39 2.91 48.73 19.58
N SER A 40 2.00 49.68 19.64
CA SER A 40 1.24 50.28 18.56
C SER A 40 2.10 51.01 17.54
N GLY A 41 1.66 51.02 16.28
CA GLY A 41 1.63 52.23 15.48
C GLY A 41 2.73 52.42 14.45
N TRP A 42 2.43 52.10 13.19
CA TRP A 42 2.94 52.84 12.03
C TRP A 42 1.81 53.04 11.01
N ARG A 43 1.37 54.29 10.87
CA ARG A 43 0.44 54.80 9.85
C ARG A 43 1.04 56.08 9.26
N GLY A 44 0.98 56.20 7.93
CA GLY A 44 1.14 57.43 7.13
C GLY A 44 2.47 57.47 6.36
N GLN A 45 2.52 57.15 5.05
CA GLN A 45 2.23 57.99 3.86
C GLN A 45 3.18 59.21 3.77
N GLU A 46 3.97 59.40 2.71
CA GLU A 46 3.60 59.87 1.35
C GLU A 46 4.77 59.60 0.36
N GLU A 47 4.52 59.00 -0.81
CA GLU A 47 4.27 59.64 -2.11
C GLU A 47 5.52 59.85 -2.98
N THR A 48 5.65 59.02 -4.02
CA THR A 48 6.16 59.48 -5.33
C THR A 48 5.51 58.69 -6.47
N ARG A 49 4.61 59.35 -7.18
CA ARG A 49 4.05 59.00 -8.50
C ARG A 49 5.14 58.77 -9.55
N ARG A 50 4.97 57.77 -10.45
CA ARG A 50 5.34 57.82 -11.90
C ARG A 50 4.61 56.71 -12.71
N PRO A 51 4.42 56.89 -14.03
CA PRO A 51 3.14 56.64 -14.68
C PRO A 51 3.09 55.40 -15.59
N SER A 52 1.85 54.99 -15.87
CA SER A 52 1.43 54.01 -16.86
C SER A 52 1.74 54.46 -18.30
N ILE A 53 2.48 53.64 -19.04
CA ILE A 53 2.61 53.76 -20.50
C ILE A 53 1.73 52.69 -21.13
N VAL A 54 0.72 53.16 -21.84
CA VAL A 54 -0.13 52.40 -22.76
C VAL A 54 0.27 52.84 -24.16
N ASN A 55 0.58 51.89 -25.04
CA ASN A 55 0.37 51.89 -26.51
C ASN A 55 1.32 50.89 -27.20
N PRO A 56 1.06 50.47 -28.45
CA PRO A 56 -0.22 50.18 -29.09
C PRO A 56 -0.20 48.84 -29.86
N VAL A 57 -1.39 48.44 -30.33
CA VAL A 57 -1.66 47.31 -31.21
C VAL A 57 -0.92 47.44 -32.54
N VAL A 58 -0.18 46.39 -32.93
CA VAL A 58 0.20 46.12 -34.33
C VAL A 58 -0.28 44.73 -34.72
N ASN A 59 -1.19 44.71 -35.68
CA ASN A 59 -1.70 43.53 -36.37
C ASN A 59 -0.60 42.92 -37.25
N TRP A 60 -0.39 41.60 -37.15
CA TRP A 60 0.28 40.87 -38.23
C TRP A 60 -0.39 39.51 -38.48
N PHE A 61 -1.07 39.45 -39.61
CA PHE A 61 -1.60 38.26 -40.25
C PHE A 61 -0.46 37.37 -40.75
N TRP A 62 -0.41 36.09 -40.32
CA TRP A 62 -0.11 34.97 -41.22
C TRP A 62 -0.78 33.68 -40.72
N LYS A 63 -1.59 33.10 -41.60
CA LYS A 63 -2.13 31.74 -41.50
C LYS A 63 -0.98 30.73 -41.41
N ARG A 64 -0.85 30.04 -40.28
CA ARG A 64 -0.40 28.64 -40.27
C ARG A 64 -1.50 27.81 -39.63
N ARG A 65 -2.23 27.06 -40.46
CA ARG A 65 -3.10 25.98 -40.01
C ARG A 65 -2.21 24.96 -39.31
N THR A 66 -2.24 24.94 -37.98
CA THR A 66 -1.73 23.80 -37.20
C THR A 66 -2.51 22.56 -37.65
N PRO A 67 -1.86 21.45 -38.01
CA PRO A 67 -2.60 20.22 -38.25
C PRO A 67 -3.27 19.85 -36.93
N ARG A 68 -4.61 19.87 -36.89
CA ARG A 68 -5.35 19.22 -35.80
C ARG A 68 -5.03 17.74 -35.93
N ARG A 69 -4.06 17.26 -35.15
CA ARG A 69 -3.95 15.83 -34.85
C ARG A 69 -5.24 15.49 -34.14
N THR A 70 -6.16 14.84 -34.85
CA THR A 70 -7.31 14.19 -34.24
C THR A 70 -6.76 13.14 -33.29
N LEU A 71 -6.80 13.42 -31.99
CA LEU A 71 -6.54 12.42 -30.97
C LEU A 71 -7.67 11.39 -31.08
N THR A 72 -7.43 10.30 -31.80
CA THR A 72 -8.35 9.16 -31.80
C THR A 72 -8.15 8.45 -30.47
N LEU A 73 -9.19 8.47 -29.63
CA LEU A 73 -9.26 7.66 -28.42
C LEU A 73 -9.06 6.20 -28.82
N ARG A 74 -7.93 5.65 -28.41
CA ARG A 74 -7.57 4.25 -28.62
C ARG A 74 -8.55 3.39 -27.82
N THR A 75 -9.19 2.43 -28.47
CA THR A 75 -10.20 1.56 -27.85
C THR A 75 -9.59 0.79 -26.68
N ARG A 76 -10.30 0.64 -25.56
CA ARG A 76 -9.81 0.00 -24.31
C ARG A 76 -9.16 -1.38 -24.52
N GLY A 77 -9.62 -2.16 -25.52
CA GLY A 77 -9.01 -3.43 -25.89
C GLY A 77 -7.59 -3.30 -26.43
N ASP A 78 -7.31 -2.26 -27.22
CA ASP A 78 -5.99 -2.00 -27.82
C ASP A 78 -5.01 -1.41 -26.78
N GLN A 79 -5.51 -0.73 -25.75
CA GLN A 79 -4.70 -0.37 -24.57
C GLN A 79 -4.31 -1.61 -23.74
N GLY A 80 -5.24 -2.52 -23.46
CA GLY A 80 -4.93 -3.75 -22.71
C GLY A 80 -3.89 -4.64 -23.42
N THR A 81 -3.91 -4.72 -24.75
CA THR A 81 -2.88 -5.45 -25.52
C THR A 81 -1.54 -4.71 -25.53
N ALA A 82 -1.54 -3.38 -25.68
CA ALA A 82 -0.31 -2.59 -25.64
C ALA A 82 0.37 -2.67 -24.25
N THR A 83 -0.41 -2.54 -23.17
CA THR A 83 0.09 -2.69 -21.80
C THR A 83 0.69 -4.09 -21.56
N ARG A 84 0.08 -5.18 -22.08
CA ARG A 84 0.64 -6.54 -21.97
C ARG A 84 1.98 -6.69 -22.69
N VAL A 85 2.13 -6.10 -23.88
CA VAL A 85 3.40 -6.16 -24.65
C VAL A 85 4.50 -5.36 -23.94
N ASP A 86 4.16 -4.23 -23.32
CA ASP A 86 5.11 -3.41 -22.56
C ASP A 86 5.64 -4.10 -21.29
N PHE A 87 4.82 -4.90 -20.62
CA PHE A 87 5.26 -5.65 -19.44
C PHE A 87 6.26 -6.77 -19.73
N ALA A 88 6.19 -7.41 -20.90
CA ALA A 88 7.09 -8.50 -21.26
C ALA A 88 8.57 -8.08 -21.29
N GLU A 89 8.85 -6.84 -21.67
CA GLU A 89 10.21 -6.28 -21.71
C GLU A 89 10.71 -5.85 -20.31
N LEU A 90 9.78 -5.47 -19.43
CA LEU A 90 10.07 -5.01 -18.05
C LEU A 90 10.07 -6.14 -17.02
N ALA A 91 9.47 -7.27 -17.36
CA ALA A 91 9.26 -8.39 -16.45
C ALA A 91 10.60 -8.94 -15.94
N PRO A 92 10.74 -9.16 -14.62
CA PRO A 92 11.94 -9.78 -14.08
C PRO A 92 12.15 -11.21 -14.59
N GLU A 93 13.27 -11.84 -14.23
CA GLU A 93 13.38 -13.29 -14.36
C GLU A 93 12.26 -14.02 -13.61
N LEU A 94 11.77 -15.14 -14.16
CA LEU A 94 10.66 -15.91 -13.61
C LEU A 94 10.88 -16.27 -12.14
N ASN A 95 12.07 -16.74 -11.78
CA ASN A 95 12.38 -17.14 -10.40
C ASN A 95 12.34 -15.95 -9.43
N ARG A 96 12.71 -14.75 -9.90
CA ARG A 96 12.56 -13.50 -9.12
C ARG A 96 11.08 -13.16 -8.93
N PHE A 97 10.29 -13.20 -10.01
CA PHE A 97 8.85 -12.99 -9.94
C PHE A 97 8.18 -13.94 -8.93
N LEU A 98 8.46 -15.25 -9.02
CA LEU A 98 7.88 -16.26 -8.14
C LEU A 98 8.28 -16.05 -6.68
N GLY A 99 9.57 -15.82 -6.41
CA GLY A 99 10.07 -15.57 -5.05
C GLY A 99 9.46 -14.32 -4.43
N GLN A 100 9.32 -13.24 -5.19
CA GLN A 100 8.70 -12.01 -4.70
C GLN A 100 7.20 -12.17 -4.45
N ALA A 101 6.46 -12.78 -5.39
CA ALA A 101 5.02 -13.00 -5.26
C ALA A 101 4.71 -13.90 -4.05
N ALA A 102 5.45 -15.00 -3.88
CA ALA A 102 5.30 -15.89 -2.73
C ALA A 102 5.57 -15.16 -1.41
N TYR A 103 6.67 -14.40 -1.32
CA TYR A 103 7.05 -13.72 -0.09
C TYR A 103 6.12 -12.56 0.29
N LEU A 104 5.54 -11.87 -0.71
CA LEU A 104 4.53 -10.82 -0.47
C LEU A 104 3.26 -11.39 0.16
N GLN A 105 2.73 -12.50 -0.37
CA GLN A 105 1.55 -13.16 0.21
C GLN A 105 1.80 -13.60 1.66
N LEU A 106 3.00 -14.12 1.96
CA LEU A 106 3.40 -14.44 3.33
C LEU A 106 3.43 -13.19 4.22
N GLY A 107 3.98 -12.08 3.72
CA GLY A 107 4.01 -10.80 4.42
C GLY A 107 2.61 -10.24 4.73
N TYR A 108 1.63 -10.44 3.85
CA TYR A 108 0.23 -10.06 4.11
C TYR A 108 -0.37 -10.93 5.22
N PHE A 109 -0.16 -12.25 5.16
CA PHE A 109 -0.59 -13.15 6.22
C PHE A 109 -0.01 -12.74 7.59
N GLU A 110 1.29 -12.43 7.68
CA GLU A 110 1.93 -11.95 8.91
C GLU A 110 1.31 -10.63 9.43
N THR A 111 0.96 -9.72 8.54
CA THR A 111 0.37 -8.43 8.93
C THR A 111 -1.07 -8.59 9.39
N LEU A 112 -1.85 -9.41 8.69
CA LEU A 112 -3.23 -9.72 9.07
C LEU A 112 -3.30 -10.47 10.39
N THR A 113 -2.41 -11.43 10.63
CA THR A 113 -2.34 -12.14 11.92
C THR A 113 -1.93 -11.23 13.07
N ARG A 114 -1.06 -10.24 12.84
CA ARG A 114 -0.80 -9.17 13.81
C ARG A 114 -2.06 -8.37 14.12
N LEU A 115 -2.85 -8.01 13.11
CA LEU A 115 -4.12 -7.30 13.28
C LEU A 115 -5.14 -8.12 14.08
N ILE A 116 -5.33 -9.41 13.75
CA ILE A 116 -6.24 -10.31 14.48
C ILE A 116 -5.95 -10.30 15.99
N ARG A 117 -4.67 -10.29 16.38
CA ARG A 117 -4.25 -10.24 17.79
C ARG A 117 -4.56 -8.88 18.45
N ALA A 118 -4.52 -7.80 17.69
CA ALA A 118 -4.75 -6.43 18.17
C ALA A 118 -6.23 -6.02 18.16
N THR A 119 -7.06 -6.68 17.35
CA THR A 119 -8.49 -6.43 17.24
C THR A 119 -9.21 -7.09 18.44
N PRO A 120 -10.06 -6.37 19.19
CA PRO A 120 -10.86 -6.97 20.26
C PRO A 120 -12.16 -7.59 19.75
N GLU A 121 -12.84 -6.89 18.83
CA GLU A 121 -14.15 -7.24 18.30
C GLU A 121 -14.13 -8.57 17.54
N LEU A 122 -15.09 -9.45 17.82
CA LEU A 122 -15.08 -10.81 17.28
C LEU A 122 -15.44 -10.83 15.79
N SER A 123 -16.42 -10.01 15.37
CA SER A 123 -16.82 -9.93 13.96
C SER A 123 -15.66 -9.49 13.07
N GLU A 124 -14.89 -8.49 13.52
CA GLU A 124 -13.70 -8.03 12.82
C GLU A 124 -12.58 -9.07 12.83
N LYS A 125 -12.38 -9.80 13.94
CA LYS A 125 -11.41 -10.91 13.98
C LYS A 125 -11.72 -11.97 12.93
N GLU A 126 -12.98 -12.33 12.79
CA GLU A 126 -13.42 -13.32 11.81
C GLU A 126 -13.15 -12.85 10.37
N ALA A 127 -13.47 -11.59 10.06
CA ALA A 127 -13.16 -10.97 8.76
C ALA A 127 -11.65 -11.01 8.46
N LEU A 128 -10.83 -10.57 9.41
CA LEU A 128 -9.38 -10.58 9.28
C LEU A 128 -8.80 -11.99 9.19
N SER A 129 -9.40 -12.95 9.87
CA SER A 129 -8.99 -14.37 9.83
C SER A 129 -9.23 -14.99 8.47
N ARG A 130 -10.36 -14.67 7.82
CA ARG A 130 -10.62 -15.08 6.43
C ARG A 130 -9.60 -14.50 5.46
N ALA A 131 -9.34 -13.19 5.55
CA ALA A 131 -8.33 -12.54 4.71
C ALA A 131 -6.92 -13.12 4.93
N ALA A 132 -6.55 -13.41 6.19
CA ALA A 132 -5.28 -14.06 6.52
C ALA A 132 -5.21 -15.47 5.90
N GLY A 133 -6.29 -16.24 6.02
CA GLY A 133 -6.40 -17.56 5.42
C GLY A 133 -6.21 -17.52 3.91
N ALA A 134 -6.88 -16.59 3.22
CA ALA A 134 -6.75 -16.41 1.78
C ALA A 134 -5.30 -16.07 1.37
N ALA A 135 -4.64 -15.14 2.06
CA ALA A 135 -3.23 -14.80 1.79
C ALA A 135 -2.29 -16.00 1.98
N LEU A 136 -2.50 -16.80 3.03
CA LEU A 136 -1.70 -18.01 3.27
C LEU A 136 -1.96 -19.09 2.22
N THR A 137 -3.20 -19.25 1.76
CA THR A 137 -3.54 -20.17 0.66
C THR A 137 -2.83 -19.76 -0.62
N LYS A 138 -2.87 -18.47 -1.00
CA LYS A 138 -2.15 -17.96 -2.18
C LYS A 138 -0.64 -18.18 -2.05
N HIS A 139 -0.05 -17.89 -0.89
CA HIS A 139 1.37 -18.15 -0.63
C HIS A 139 1.73 -19.62 -0.89
N ARG A 140 0.97 -20.56 -0.31
CA ARG A 140 1.20 -21.99 -0.47
C ARG A 140 1.07 -22.44 -1.94
N ALA A 141 0.03 -21.97 -2.63
CA ALA A 141 -0.17 -22.31 -4.03
C ALA A 141 0.99 -21.83 -4.93
N ILE A 142 1.56 -20.64 -4.66
CA ILE A 142 2.76 -20.17 -5.39
C ILE A 142 4.00 -20.99 -5.00
N VAL A 143 4.15 -21.36 -3.74
CA VAL A 143 5.22 -22.26 -3.27
C VAL A 143 5.15 -23.62 -3.97
N ASP A 144 3.95 -24.17 -4.16
CA ASP A 144 3.74 -25.42 -4.89
C ASP A 144 4.14 -25.27 -6.36
N VAL A 145 3.79 -24.16 -7.01
CA VAL A 145 4.26 -23.84 -8.38
C VAL A 145 5.78 -23.83 -8.47
N ILE A 146 6.48 -23.28 -7.48
CA ILE A 146 7.95 -23.27 -7.44
C ILE A 146 8.49 -24.71 -7.27
N ALA A 147 7.94 -25.45 -6.31
CA ALA A 147 8.41 -26.80 -5.99
C ALA A 147 8.20 -27.81 -7.15
N GLU A 148 7.07 -27.73 -7.86
CA GLU A 148 6.77 -28.56 -9.02
C GLU A 148 7.76 -28.35 -10.18
N ARG A 149 8.42 -27.19 -10.23
CA ARG A 149 9.47 -26.88 -11.20
C ARG A 149 10.85 -27.39 -10.77
N GLY A 150 10.96 -27.97 -9.57
CA GLY A 150 12.21 -28.48 -9.00
C GLY A 150 13.08 -27.43 -8.30
N ASP A 151 12.59 -26.19 -8.13
CA ASP A 151 13.28 -25.13 -7.42
C ASP A 151 13.00 -25.21 -5.90
N ASP A 152 13.90 -24.69 -5.05
CA ASP A 152 13.64 -24.53 -3.61
C ASP A 152 12.90 -23.20 -3.34
N PRO A 153 11.62 -23.22 -2.90
CA PRO A 153 10.84 -22.02 -2.64
C PRO A 153 11.48 -21.10 -1.60
N THR A 154 12.15 -21.67 -0.59
CA THR A 154 12.83 -20.88 0.44
C THR A 154 14.00 -20.11 -0.18
N GLN A 155 14.82 -20.75 -1.01
CA GLN A 155 15.93 -20.09 -1.68
C GLN A 155 15.47 -19.02 -2.66
N LEU A 156 14.35 -19.21 -3.36
CA LEU A 156 13.81 -18.19 -4.25
C LEU A 156 13.27 -16.97 -3.48
N MET A 157 12.71 -17.15 -2.29
CA MET A 157 12.18 -16.04 -1.48
C MET A 157 13.28 -15.26 -0.74
N LEU A 158 14.34 -15.94 -0.28
CA LEU A 158 15.38 -15.38 0.60
C LEU A 158 15.98 -14.05 0.12
N PRO A 159 16.33 -13.85 -1.17
CA PRO A 159 16.91 -12.60 -1.65
C PRO A 159 16.02 -11.37 -1.45
N PHE A 160 14.70 -11.55 -1.35
CA PHE A 160 13.73 -10.46 -1.24
C PHE A 160 13.33 -10.14 0.19
N ARG A 161 13.70 -11.01 1.13
CA ARG A 161 13.31 -10.93 2.54
C ARG A 161 13.55 -9.55 3.14
N GLU A 162 14.79 -9.05 3.07
CA GLU A 162 15.16 -7.82 3.76
C GLU A 162 14.40 -6.60 3.24
N ASN A 163 14.31 -6.46 1.91
CA ASN A 163 13.64 -5.33 1.27
C ASN A 163 12.13 -5.37 1.50
N LEU A 164 11.50 -6.54 1.37
CA LEU A 164 10.05 -6.69 1.57
C LEU A 164 9.67 -6.61 3.05
N ASP A 165 10.55 -7.04 3.97
CA ASP A 165 10.39 -6.81 5.40
C ASP A 165 10.52 -5.33 5.77
N ALA A 166 11.46 -4.61 5.14
CA ALA A 166 11.61 -3.18 5.33
C ALA A 166 10.38 -2.42 4.85
N PHE A 167 9.83 -2.78 3.70
CA PHE A 167 8.55 -2.26 3.23
C PHE A 167 7.41 -2.56 4.21
N ARG A 168 7.27 -3.83 4.63
CA ARG A 168 6.24 -4.24 5.60
C ARG A 168 6.32 -3.46 6.91
N ARG A 169 7.52 -3.17 7.42
CA ARG A 169 7.68 -2.32 8.61
C ARG A 169 7.14 -0.91 8.42
N LYS A 170 7.25 -0.34 7.22
CA LYS A 170 6.72 1.00 6.88
C LYS A 170 5.19 1.04 6.74
N THR A 171 4.55 -0.11 6.49
CA THR A 171 3.09 -0.22 6.37
C THR A 171 2.40 -0.47 7.72
N ILE A 172 3.16 -0.75 8.78
CA ILE A 172 2.62 -0.78 10.15
C ILE A 172 2.44 0.65 10.64
N GLY A 173 1.18 1.07 10.72
CA GLY A 173 0.81 2.35 11.29
C GLY A 173 0.95 2.39 12.81
N ALA A 174 0.89 3.59 13.38
CA ALA A 174 0.83 3.79 14.83
C ALA A 174 -0.46 3.22 15.42
N ARG A 175 -1.53 3.15 14.61
CA ARG A 175 -2.85 2.67 15.01
C ARG A 175 -3.22 1.39 14.24
N PRO A 176 -3.98 0.45 14.84
CA PRO A 176 -4.44 -0.75 14.13
C PRO A 176 -5.22 -0.43 12.85
N ARG A 177 -6.08 0.60 12.86
CA ARG A 177 -6.85 1.04 11.68
C ARG A 177 -5.97 1.53 10.52
N GLU A 178 -4.85 2.19 10.82
CA GLU A 178 -3.87 2.59 9.80
C GLU A 178 -3.21 1.36 9.17
N THR A 179 -2.82 0.37 9.99
CA THR A 179 -2.25 -0.89 9.50
C THR A 179 -3.27 -1.69 8.67
N LEU A 180 -4.54 -1.69 9.10
CA LEU A 180 -5.65 -2.31 8.38
C LEU A 180 -5.83 -1.70 6.98
N LEU A 181 -5.89 -0.36 6.92
CA LEU A 181 -5.95 0.37 5.65
C LEU A 181 -4.72 0.09 4.79
N ALA A 182 -3.54 0.03 5.40
CA ALA A 182 -2.30 -0.25 4.68
C ALA A 182 -2.36 -1.61 4.00
N VAL A 183 -2.77 -2.66 4.71
CA VAL A 183 -2.93 -4.00 4.11
C VAL A 183 -3.86 -3.95 2.92
N TYR A 184 -5.04 -3.33 3.03
CA TYR A 184 -5.99 -3.25 1.92
C TYR A 184 -5.40 -2.56 0.69
N ILE A 185 -4.76 -1.41 0.88
CA ILE A 185 -4.18 -0.62 -0.21
C ILE A 185 -2.98 -1.33 -0.83
N THR A 186 -1.98 -1.68 -0.02
CA THR A 186 -0.71 -2.20 -0.54
C THR A 186 -0.88 -3.60 -1.12
N ALA A 187 -1.71 -4.45 -0.50
CA ALA A 187 -1.99 -5.77 -1.03
C ALA A 187 -2.76 -5.70 -2.34
N GLY A 188 -3.79 -4.85 -2.44
CA GLY A 188 -4.51 -4.66 -3.69
C GLY A 188 -3.62 -4.14 -4.82
N MET A 189 -2.80 -3.12 -4.56
CA MET A 189 -1.89 -2.57 -5.57
C MET A 189 -0.84 -3.58 -6.03
N LEU A 190 -0.20 -4.28 -5.09
CA LEU A 190 0.83 -5.25 -5.45
C LEU A 190 0.21 -6.48 -6.12
N ASP A 191 -0.95 -6.96 -5.70
CA ASP A 191 -1.64 -8.06 -6.39
C ASP A 191 -1.96 -7.69 -7.85
N ASP A 192 -2.47 -6.49 -8.13
CA ASP A 192 -2.69 -6.01 -9.50
C ASP A 192 -1.39 -5.98 -10.31
N PHE A 193 -0.30 -5.50 -9.70
CA PHE A 193 1.00 -5.40 -10.35
C PHE A 193 1.59 -6.78 -10.67
N TYR A 194 1.57 -7.72 -9.73
CA TYR A 194 2.07 -9.07 -9.97
C TYR A 194 1.15 -9.87 -10.90
N PHE A 195 -0.16 -9.63 -10.85
CA PHE A 195 -1.10 -10.17 -11.84
C PHE A 195 -0.76 -9.70 -13.25
N ALA A 196 -0.44 -8.41 -13.43
CA ALA A 196 -0.03 -7.88 -14.73
C ALA A 196 1.31 -8.47 -15.20
N LEU A 197 2.31 -8.57 -14.31
CA LEU A 197 3.60 -9.20 -14.58
C LEU A 197 3.48 -10.68 -14.97
N ALA A 198 2.51 -11.38 -14.38
CA ALA A 198 2.29 -12.80 -14.65
C ALA A 198 2.07 -13.09 -16.14
N SER A 199 1.49 -12.14 -16.90
CA SER A 199 1.27 -12.28 -18.35
C SER A 199 2.56 -12.48 -19.17
N SER A 200 3.74 -12.19 -18.61
CA SER A 200 5.02 -12.33 -19.29
C SER A 200 5.62 -13.74 -19.23
N TYR A 201 4.99 -14.69 -18.51
CA TYR A 201 5.59 -15.99 -18.20
C TYR A 201 4.83 -17.21 -18.75
N GLY A 202 3.98 -17.01 -19.76
CA GLY A 202 3.22 -18.10 -20.39
C GLY A 202 2.38 -18.89 -19.37
N GLU A 203 2.34 -20.21 -19.51
CA GLU A 203 1.53 -21.11 -18.67
C GLU A 203 1.83 -20.99 -17.17
N THR A 204 3.11 -20.86 -16.77
CA THR A 204 3.46 -20.66 -15.35
C THR A 204 2.91 -19.32 -14.85
N GLY A 205 3.00 -18.29 -15.67
CA GLY A 205 2.40 -16.98 -15.39
C GLY A 205 0.89 -17.04 -15.25
N GLU A 206 0.19 -17.68 -16.18
CA GLU A 206 -1.26 -17.86 -16.15
C GLU A 206 -1.73 -18.55 -14.86
N ARG A 207 -1.01 -19.58 -14.41
CA ARG A 207 -1.31 -20.26 -13.14
C ARG A 207 -1.14 -19.34 -11.93
N VAL A 208 -0.07 -18.55 -11.88
CA VAL A 208 0.14 -17.58 -10.77
C VAL A 208 -0.89 -16.46 -10.83
N ALA A 209 -1.25 -15.98 -12.03
CA ALA A 209 -2.31 -14.99 -12.21
C ALA A 209 -3.65 -15.50 -11.67
N ALA A 210 -3.99 -16.76 -11.95
CA ALA A 210 -5.18 -17.41 -11.42
C ALA A 210 -5.18 -17.42 -9.88
N ILE A 211 -4.07 -17.86 -9.26
CA ILE A 211 -3.90 -17.86 -7.80
C ILE A 211 -4.09 -16.46 -7.21
N LEU A 212 -3.44 -15.44 -7.80
CA LEU A 212 -3.54 -14.06 -7.31
C LEU A 212 -4.95 -13.48 -7.45
N SER A 213 -5.71 -13.93 -8.45
CA SER A 213 -7.08 -13.49 -8.72
C SER A 213 -8.16 -14.16 -7.85
N GLU A 214 -7.81 -15.20 -7.08
CA GLU A 214 -8.75 -15.81 -6.13
C GLU A 214 -9.23 -14.79 -5.08
N ASP A 215 -10.41 -15.03 -4.50
CA ASP A 215 -10.98 -14.15 -3.47
C ASP A 215 -9.99 -13.97 -2.30
N ASP A 216 -9.74 -12.72 -1.94
CA ASP A 216 -8.83 -12.32 -0.89
C ASP A 216 -9.55 -11.99 0.43
N ALA A 217 -10.88 -12.04 0.45
CA ALA A 217 -11.76 -11.65 1.55
C ALA A 217 -11.50 -10.23 2.10
N ARG A 218 -10.77 -9.38 1.38
CA ARG A 218 -10.42 -8.01 1.81
C ARG A 218 -11.56 -7.02 1.62
N HIS A 219 -12.62 -7.39 0.90
CA HIS A 219 -13.84 -6.56 0.82
C HIS A 219 -14.46 -6.32 2.20
N GLU A 220 -14.30 -7.25 3.15
CA GLU A 220 -14.76 -7.09 4.53
C GLU A 220 -13.96 -6.02 5.29
N ILE A 221 -12.69 -5.80 4.93
CA ILE A 221 -11.85 -4.72 5.48
C ILE A 221 -12.43 -3.35 5.10
N VAL A 222 -12.99 -3.22 3.89
CA VAL A 222 -13.62 -1.97 3.43
C VAL A 222 -14.78 -1.58 4.34
N ALA A 223 -15.63 -2.55 4.70
CA ALA A 223 -16.76 -2.31 5.59
C ALA A 223 -16.29 -1.81 6.98
N ILE A 224 -15.24 -2.42 7.54
CA ILE A 224 -14.66 -2.00 8.83
C ILE A 224 -14.10 -0.57 8.76
N ILE A 225 -13.44 -0.21 7.65
CA ILE A 225 -12.90 1.14 7.45
C ILE A 225 -14.02 2.17 7.29
N GLN A 226 -15.07 1.85 6.53
CA GLN A 226 -16.24 2.72 6.38
C GLN A 226 -16.93 2.97 7.72
N GLU A 227 -17.19 1.91 8.51
CA GLU A 227 -17.76 2.05 9.85
C GLU A 227 -16.88 2.89 10.78
N THR A 228 -15.56 2.72 10.70
CA THR A 228 -14.59 3.54 11.45
C THR A 228 -14.69 5.02 11.10
N ILE A 229 -14.83 5.34 9.81
CA ILE A 229 -14.94 6.72 9.30
C ILE A 229 -16.29 7.34 9.65
N ASP A 230 -17.36 6.56 9.57
CA ASP A 230 -18.72 7.03 9.88
C ASP A 230 -18.93 7.25 11.38
N GLY A 231 -18.20 6.51 12.23
CA GLY A 231 -18.21 6.69 13.67
C GLY A 231 -17.49 7.95 14.16
N ASP A 232 -16.42 8.39 13.48
CA ASP A 232 -15.68 9.61 13.82
C ASP A 232 -14.96 10.20 12.59
N GLY A 233 -15.35 11.42 12.22
CA GLY A 233 -14.87 12.13 11.04
C GLY A 233 -13.37 12.46 11.07
N GLU A 234 -12.71 12.47 12.23
CA GLU A 234 -11.25 12.65 12.30
C GLU A 234 -10.51 11.50 11.61
N TRP A 235 -11.07 10.28 11.64
CA TRP A 235 -10.49 9.12 10.96
C TRP A 235 -10.38 9.31 9.46
N ARG A 236 -11.35 9.99 8.82
CA ARG A 236 -11.30 10.24 7.38
C ARG A 236 -10.02 10.97 6.98
N SER A 237 -9.75 12.09 7.65
CA SER A 237 -8.56 12.92 7.37
C SER A 237 -7.26 12.15 7.63
N LEU A 238 -7.19 11.48 8.78
CA LEU A 238 -6.04 10.68 9.20
C LEU A 238 -5.74 9.54 8.22
N LEU A 239 -6.76 8.77 7.85
CA LEU A 239 -6.63 7.63 6.93
C LEU A 239 -6.31 8.09 5.50
N SER A 240 -6.88 9.20 5.02
CA SER A 240 -6.52 9.77 3.72
C SER A 240 -5.06 10.28 3.67
N MET A 241 -4.53 10.85 4.76
CA MET A 241 -3.11 11.20 4.85
C MET A 241 -2.22 9.96 4.81
N TRP A 242 -2.59 8.92 5.58
CA TRP A 242 -1.85 7.66 5.63
C TRP A 242 -1.84 6.95 4.27
N ALA A 243 -3.00 6.86 3.60
CA ALA A 243 -3.13 6.27 2.27
C ALA A 243 -2.19 6.93 1.25
N ARG A 244 -2.14 8.27 1.20
CA ARG A 244 -1.25 9.01 0.29
C ARG A 244 0.22 8.68 0.51
N ARG A 245 0.64 8.54 1.78
CA ARG A 245 2.01 8.15 2.12
C ARG A 245 2.34 6.74 1.61
N LEU A 246 1.42 5.78 1.76
CA LEU A 246 1.61 4.37 1.40
C LEU A 246 1.79 4.15 -0.10
N VAL A 247 1.09 4.92 -0.93
CA VAL A 247 1.18 4.82 -2.40
C VAL A 247 2.62 4.98 -2.86
N GLY A 248 3.33 6.00 -2.37
CA GLY A 248 4.72 6.26 -2.74
C GLY A 248 5.65 5.10 -2.38
N ASP A 249 5.55 4.60 -1.14
CA ASP A 249 6.35 3.44 -0.69
C ASP A 249 6.03 2.19 -1.52
N THR A 250 4.77 1.98 -1.94
CA THR A 250 4.34 0.83 -2.75
C THR A 250 4.86 0.90 -4.18
N ILE A 251 4.84 2.08 -4.81
CA ILE A 251 5.41 2.29 -6.15
C ILE A 251 6.90 1.99 -6.16
N LEU A 252 7.64 2.36 -5.10
CA LEU A 252 9.06 2.03 -4.99
C LEU A 252 9.29 0.51 -4.96
N VAL A 253 8.41 -0.26 -4.31
CA VAL A 253 8.46 -1.73 -4.34
C VAL A 253 8.22 -2.24 -5.76
N CYS A 254 7.17 -1.78 -6.45
CA CYS A 254 6.90 -2.16 -7.84
C CYS A 254 8.10 -1.88 -8.75
N ARG A 255 8.71 -0.69 -8.64
CA ARG A 255 9.90 -0.32 -9.41
C ARG A 255 11.08 -1.25 -9.14
N SER A 256 11.31 -1.59 -7.87
CA SER A 256 12.40 -2.50 -7.49
C SER A 256 12.18 -3.95 -7.96
N ALA A 257 10.94 -4.33 -8.28
CA ALA A 257 10.61 -5.68 -8.74
C ALA A 257 10.92 -5.89 -10.23
N LEU A 258 10.91 -4.84 -11.04
CA LEU A 258 11.19 -4.91 -12.48
C LEU A 258 12.65 -5.28 -12.78
N ARG A 259 12.88 -5.80 -13.98
CA ARG A 259 14.23 -6.10 -14.51
C ARG A 259 14.99 -4.79 -14.73
N GLN A 260 16.23 -4.71 -14.23
CA GLN A 260 17.14 -3.56 -14.37
C GLN A 260 16.46 -2.20 -14.05
N PRO A 261 16.41 -1.78 -12.77
CA PRO A 261 15.82 -0.50 -12.38
C PRO A 261 16.36 0.70 -13.16
N GLU A 262 17.61 0.62 -13.66
CA GLU A 262 18.22 1.65 -14.51
C GLU A 262 17.73 1.63 -15.97
N LEU A 263 17.39 0.46 -16.55
CA LEU A 263 16.76 0.39 -17.89
C LEU A 263 15.28 0.76 -17.86
N ALA A 264 14.59 0.52 -16.74
CA ALA A 264 13.23 1.04 -16.52
C ALA A 264 13.19 2.58 -16.61
N ALA A 265 14.30 3.28 -16.31
CA ALA A 265 14.44 4.71 -16.53
C ALA A 265 14.65 5.08 -18.02
N MET A 266 15.13 4.16 -18.86
CA MET A 266 15.24 4.34 -20.31
C MET A 266 13.94 4.00 -21.07
N SER A 267 12.99 3.35 -20.40
CA SER A 267 11.64 3.05 -20.91
C SER A 267 10.56 3.77 -20.11
N GLU A 268 10.84 5.01 -19.68
CA GLU A 268 10.02 5.76 -18.73
C GLU A 268 8.53 5.84 -19.14
N ASP A 269 8.26 6.09 -20.43
CA ASP A 269 6.91 6.14 -21.00
C ASP A 269 6.10 4.84 -20.81
N ARG A 270 6.76 3.67 -20.92
CA ARG A 270 6.09 2.35 -20.80
C ARG A 270 5.82 2.00 -19.35
N VAL A 271 6.77 2.32 -18.48
CA VAL A 271 6.62 2.15 -17.04
C VAL A 271 5.53 3.12 -16.52
N GLU A 272 5.41 4.31 -17.10
CA GLU A 272 4.37 5.28 -16.78
C GLU A 272 2.95 4.77 -17.10
N LEU A 273 2.75 4.07 -18.23
CA LEU A 273 1.48 3.42 -18.57
C LEU A 273 1.04 2.40 -17.52
N VAL A 274 1.97 1.55 -17.10
CA VAL A 274 1.74 0.56 -16.03
C VAL A 274 1.34 1.24 -14.72
N TYR A 275 2.09 2.27 -14.32
CA TYR A 275 1.77 3.00 -13.11
C TYR A 275 0.45 3.76 -13.22
N THR A 276 0.10 4.27 -14.40
CA THR A 276 -1.18 4.95 -14.63
C THR A 276 -2.35 4.01 -14.38
N GLU A 277 -2.31 2.78 -14.89
CA GLU A 277 -3.35 1.78 -14.63
C GLU A 277 -3.40 1.40 -13.15
N LEU A 278 -2.24 1.18 -12.52
CA LEU A 278 -2.14 0.86 -11.09
C LEU A 278 -2.73 1.99 -10.23
N MET A 279 -2.44 3.24 -10.56
CA MET A 279 -2.96 4.42 -9.88
C MET A 279 -4.47 4.59 -10.12
N GLY A 280 -4.96 4.28 -11.33
CA GLY A 280 -6.38 4.25 -11.62
C GLY A 280 -7.13 3.21 -10.78
N ALA A 281 -6.55 2.01 -10.60
CA ALA A 281 -7.09 0.98 -9.71
C ALA A 281 -7.04 1.41 -8.24
N HIS A 282 -5.95 2.05 -7.81
CA HIS A 282 -5.83 2.62 -6.47
C HIS A 282 -6.89 3.71 -6.20
N ALA A 283 -7.11 4.63 -7.14
CA ALA A 283 -8.13 5.68 -7.01
C ALA A 283 -9.52 5.06 -6.78
N ARG A 284 -9.89 4.03 -7.56
CA ARG A 284 -11.16 3.30 -7.35
C ARG A 284 -11.25 2.64 -5.97
N ARG A 285 -10.14 2.12 -5.42
CA ARG A 285 -10.11 1.58 -4.05
C ARG A 285 -10.37 2.68 -3.01
N MET A 286 -9.78 3.86 -3.21
CA MET A 286 -10.00 5.01 -2.34
C MET A 286 -11.44 5.50 -2.41
N ASP A 287 -12.02 5.59 -3.61
CA ASP A 287 -13.44 5.92 -3.82
C ASP A 287 -14.35 4.93 -3.08
N ALA A 288 -14.08 3.62 -3.20
CA ALA A 288 -14.87 2.57 -2.56
C ALA A 288 -14.88 2.67 -1.02
N MET A 289 -13.79 3.16 -0.40
CA MET A 289 -13.73 3.39 1.05
C MET A 289 -14.31 4.75 1.47
N GLY A 290 -14.74 5.58 0.53
CA GLY A 290 -15.12 6.96 0.80
C GLY A 290 -13.92 7.85 1.15
N LEU A 291 -12.70 7.43 0.88
CA LEU A 291 -11.48 8.20 1.20
C LEU A 291 -11.00 9.07 0.03
N ALA A 292 -11.74 9.07 -1.07
CA ALA A 292 -11.50 9.94 -2.20
C ALA A 292 -11.74 11.40 -1.84
N SER A 293 -10.79 12.23 -2.28
CA SER A 293 -10.82 13.69 -2.15
C SER A 293 -11.75 14.34 -3.15
#